data_AF-A0A2Z5R3S2-F1
#
_entry.id   AF-A0A2Z5R3S2-F1
#
_cell.length_a   1.000
_cell.length_b   1.000
_cell.length_c   1.000
_cell.angle_alpha   90.00
_cell.angle_beta   90.00
_cell.angle_gamma   90.00
#
_symmetry.space_group_name_H-M   'P 1'
#
loop_
_entity.id
_entity.type
_entity.pdbx_description
1 polymer ?
#
loop_
_entity_poly.entity_id
_entity_poly.type
_entity_poly.pdbx_seq_one_letter_code
_entity_poly.pdbx_strand_id
1 'polypeptide(L)'
;MRALVCPGQGSQKKSFLSPWLEIDGVREHLQRLSDAAGIDLIHYGTEAEEETIKDTAIAQPLIVAAGIVTGRKVLQKLGESKLILAGHSVGEITAAALAGVLTEEDAMRFVRVRATGMAQAAAASPTGMAAVLGGVEQDVRQAIDEAALVAANSNGAGQIVAAGPLKLLRRSPPTRPPEPV
;
A
#
# COMPACT_ATOMS: atom_id res chain seq x y z
N MET A 1 -16.13 -14.18 -14.33
CA MET A 1 -15.60 -12.83 -14.03
C MET A 1 -14.43 -13.01 -13.08
N ARG A 2 -13.32 -12.32 -13.32
CA ARG A 2 -12.11 -12.42 -12.47
C ARG A 2 -11.83 -11.05 -11.86
N ALA A 3 -11.27 -11.03 -10.65
CA ALA A 3 -10.80 -9.80 -10.00
C ALA A 3 -9.28 -9.87 -9.82
N LEU A 4 -8.59 -8.80 -10.17
CA LEU A 4 -7.18 -8.58 -9.86
C LEU A 4 -7.12 -7.48 -8.80
N VAL A 5 -6.62 -7.85 -7.62
CA VAL A 5 -6.52 -6.96 -6.46
C VAL A 5 -5.07 -6.58 -6.21
N CYS A 6 -4.81 -5.28 -6.12
CA CYS A 6 -3.47 -4.73 -5.92
C CYS A 6 -3.24 -4.42 -4.43
N PRO A 7 -2.23 -5.04 -3.78
CA PRO A 7 -1.99 -4.85 -2.36
C PRO A 7 -1.47 -3.43 -2.05
N GLY A 8 -1.68 -3.01 -0.80
CA GLY A 8 -1.15 -1.75 -0.27
C GLY A 8 0.27 -1.87 0.30
N GLN A 9 0.67 -0.87 1.07
CA GLN A 9 1.98 -0.83 1.72
C GLN A 9 2.16 -1.96 2.75
N GLY A 10 3.36 -2.53 2.83
CA GLY A 10 3.68 -3.69 3.66
C GLY A 10 3.82 -5.01 2.87
N SER A 11 3.52 -5.00 1.57
CA SER A 11 3.69 -6.17 0.69
C SER A 11 5.13 -6.35 0.18
N GLN A 12 5.95 -5.30 0.24
CA GLN A 12 7.33 -5.32 -0.23
C GLN A 12 8.24 -6.15 0.69
N LYS A 13 9.17 -6.91 0.09
CA LYS A 13 10.15 -7.74 0.79
C LYS A 13 11.53 -7.54 0.17
N LYS A 14 12.60 -7.77 0.93
CA LYS A 14 13.97 -7.69 0.40
C LYS A 14 14.11 -8.53 -0.88
N SER A 15 14.72 -7.96 -1.91
CA SER A 15 15.05 -8.61 -3.19
C SER A 15 13.87 -9.18 -3.98
N PHE A 16 12.63 -8.75 -3.71
CA PHE A 16 11.44 -9.36 -4.33
C PHE A 16 11.32 -9.14 -5.84
N LEU A 17 12.03 -8.16 -6.42
CA LEU A 17 12.06 -7.94 -7.87
C LEU A 17 13.12 -8.79 -8.58
N SER A 18 14.08 -9.39 -7.88
CA SER A 18 15.17 -10.14 -8.53
C SER A 18 14.69 -11.24 -9.50
N PRO A 19 13.73 -12.11 -9.14
CA PRO A 19 13.26 -13.14 -10.06
C PRO A 19 12.51 -12.58 -11.28
N TRP A 20 11.98 -11.36 -11.18
CA TRP A 20 11.23 -10.72 -12.26
C TRP A 20 12.15 -10.10 -13.31
N LEU A 21 13.39 -9.73 -12.94
CA LEU A 21 14.37 -9.17 -13.88
C LEU A 21 14.88 -10.18 -14.90
N GLU A 22 14.72 -11.48 -14.63
CA GLU A 22 15.05 -12.57 -15.56
C GLU A 22 14.01 -12.72 -16.69
N ILE A 23 12.87 -12.02 -16.61
CA ILE A 23 11.83 -12.05 -17.63
C ILE A 23 12.08 -10.95 -18.66
N ASP A 24 12.12 -11.33 -19.94
CA ASP A 24 12.32 -10.42 -21.06
C ASP A 24 11.42 -9.16 -20.98
N GLY A 25 12.05 -8.00 -21.17
CA GLY A 25 11.41 -6.69 -21.17
C GLY A 25 11.10 -6.11 -19.79
N VAL A 26 11.23 -6.88 -18.70
CA VAL A 26 10.91 -6.38 -17.35
C VAL A 26 11.92 -5.35 -16.88
N ARG A 27 13.21 -5.55 -17.16
CA ARG A 27 14.26 -4.60 -16.78
C ARG A 27 14.06 -3.25 -17.45
N GLU A 28 13.80 -3.24 -18.75
CA GLU A 28 13.55 -2.01 -19.53
C GLU A 28 12.26 -1.32 -19.07
N HIS A 29 11.23 -2.10 -18.71
CA HIS A 29 9.99 -1.56 -18.17
C HIS A 29 10.22 -0.90 -16.82
N LEU A 30 10.90 -1.57 -15.89
CA LEU A 30 11.26 -1.00 -14.59
C LEU A 30 12.16 0.23 -14.71
N GLN A 31 13.05 0.28 -15.71
CA GLN A 31 13.86 1.47 -15.96
C GLN A 31 12.98 2.67 -16.34
N ARG A 32 12.02 2.51 -17.26
CA ARG A 32 11.09 3.60 -17.61
C ARG A 32 10.29 4.08 -16.39
N LEU A 33 9.83 3.15 -15.56
CA LEU A 33 9.11 3.49 -14.32
C LEU A 33 10.03 4.18 -13.30
N SER A 34 11.32 3.81 -13.26
CA SER A 34 12.33 4.43 -12.42
C SER A 34 12.55 5.89 -12.82
N ASP A 35 12.68 6.14 -14.12
CA ASP A 35 12.84 7.48 -14.67
C ASP A 35 11.62 8.36 -14.36
N ALA A 36 10.40 7.81 -14.50
CA ALA A 36 9.17 8.52 -14.17
C ALA A 36 9.01 8.82 -12.66
N ALA A 37 9.45 7.89 -11.80
CA ALA A 37 9.40 8.07 -10.34
C ALA A 37 10.57 8.91 -9.79
N GLY A 38 11.65 9.08 -10.55
CA GLY A 38 12.88 9.71 -10.12
C GLY A 38 13.63 8.93 -9.04
N ILE A 39 13.50 7.59 -9.02
CA ILE A 39 14.26 6.70 -8.12
C ILE A 39 14.64 5.40 -8.81
N ASP A 40 15.76 4.80 -8.37
CA ASP A 40 16.24 3.52 -8.88
C ASP A 40 15.43 2.35 -8.31
N LEU A 41 14.32 2.01 -8.97
CA LEU A 41 13.44 0.92 -8.52
C LEU A 41 14.11 -0.45 -8.63
N ILE A 42 15.08 -0.60 -9.53
CA ILE A 42 15.82 -1.85 -9.70
C ILE A 42 16.67 -2.06 -8.45
N HIS A 43 17.54 -1.11 -8.10
CA HIS A 43 18.35 -1.18 -6.89
C HIS A 43 17.50 -1.39 -5.63
N TYR A 44 16.43 -0.61 -5.45
CA TYR A 44 15.55 -0.78 -4.27
C TYR A 44 14.82 -2.11 -4.26
N GLY A 45 14.49 -2.68 -5.41
CA GLY A 45 13.80 -3.96 -5.51
C GLY A 45 14.70 -5.19 -5.40
N THR A 46 16.02 -5.04 -5.52
CA THR A 46 16.97 -6.16 -5.57
C THR A 46 18.02 -6.13 -4.45
N GLU A 47 18.64 -4.99 -4.21
CA GLU A 47 19.87 -4.86 -3.41
C GLU A 47 19.64 -4.16 -2.08
N ALA A 48 18.67 -3.25 -2.01
CA ALA A 48 18.42 -2.48 -0.81
C ALA A 48 17.99 -3.37 0.38
N GLU A 49 18.40 -2.93 1.56
CA GLU A 49 18.04 -3.58 2.82
C GLU A 49 16.55 -3.43 3.13
N GLU A 50 16.02 -4.37 3.91
CA GLU A 50 14.59 -4.42 4.23
C GLU A 50 14.09 -3.14 4.92
N GLU A 51 14.93 -2.54 5.78
CA GLU A 51 14.57 -1.30 6.47
C GLU A 51 14.48 -0.12 5.51
N THR A 52 15.35 -0.05 4.51
CA THR A 52 15.33 1.00 3.47
C THR A 52 14.02 0.97 2.69
N ILE A 53 13.54 -0.21 2.33
CA ILE A 53 12.28 -0.36 1.58
C ILE A 53 11.03 -0.28 2.47
N LYS A 54 11.17 -0.05 3.78
CA LYS A 54 10.07 0.31 4.68
C LYS A 54 9.82 1.81 4.76
N ASP A 55 10.79 2.65 4.36
CA ASP A 55 10.56 4.08 4.20
C ASP A 55 9.44 4.30 3.19
N THR A 56 8.41 5.05 3.59
CA THR A 56 7.22 5.29 2.77
C THR A 56 7.56 5.93 1.42
N ALA A 57 8.56 6.82 1.38
CA ALA A 57 9.01 7.50 0.16
C ALA A 57 9.63 6.54 -0.87
N ILE A 58 10.10 5.37 -0.43
CA ILE A 58 10.68 4.30 -1.26
C ILE A 58 9.67 3.18 -1.50
N ALA A 59 9.00 2.73 -0.43
CA ALA A 59 8.08 1.61 -0.43
C ALA A 59 6.94 1.79 -1.44
N GLN A 60 6.32 2.97 -1.45
CA GLN A 60 5.12 3.18 -2.27
C GLN A 60 5.41 3.14 -3.79
N PRO A 61 6.39 3.90 -4.33
CA PRO A 61 6.74 3.75 -5.74
C PRO A 61 7.20 2.33 -6.08
N LEU A 62 7.95 1.67 -5.19
CA LEU A 62 8.43 0.30 -5.41
C LEU A 62 7.28 -0.71 -5.54
N ILE A 63 6.26 -0.60 -4.68
CA ILE A 63 5.06 -1.44 -4.72
C ILE A 63 4.23 -1.18 -5.97
N VAL A 64 4.03 0.08 -6.33
CA VAL A 64 3.26 0.44 -7.53
C VAL A 64 3.93 -0.07 -8.79
N ALA A 65 5.25 0.15 -8.94
CA ALA A 65 6.00 -0.34 -10.09
C ALA A 65 5.97 -1.86 -10.20
N ALA A 66 6.21 -2.57 -9.09
CA ALA A 66 6.11 -4.01 -9.08
C ALA A 66 4.70 -4.50 -9.45
N GLY A 67 3.66 -3.87 -8.91
CA GLY A 67 2.27 -4.17 -9.24
C GLY A 67 1.94 -3.96 -10.72
N ILE A 68 2.43 -2.88 -11.33
CA ILE A 68 2.23 -2.59 -12.75
C ILE A 68 2.92 -3.66 -13.61
N VAL A 69 4.22 -3.91 -13.38
CA VAL A 69 5.02 -4.85 -14.16
C VAL A 69 4.44 -6.27 -14.08
N THR A 70 4.18 -6.74 -12.86
CA THR A 70 3.62 -8.08 -12.64
C THR A 70 2.19 -8.18 -13.18
N GLY A 71 1.38 -7.14 -12.96
CA GLY A 71 0.02 -7.03 -13.47
C GLY A 71 -0.04 -7.11 -14.99
N ARG A 72 0.83 -6.41 -15.72
CA ARG A 72 0.89 -6.48 -17.20
C ARG A 72 1.23 -7.87 -17.70
N LYS A 73 2.19 -8.57 -17.06
CA LYS A 73 2.52 -9.96 -17.42
C LYS A 73 1.35 -10.92 -17.15
N VAL A 74 0.58 -10.70 -16.08
CA VAL A 74 -0.63 -11.47 -15.78
C VAL A 74 -1.73 -11.18 -16.79
N LEU A 75 -1.99 -9.90 -17.12
CA LEU A 75 -3.02 -9.49 -18.09
C LEU A 75 -2.75 -10.07 -19.48
N GLN A 76 -1.49 -10.10 -19.93
CA GLN A 76 -1.09 -10.74 -21.19
C GLN A 76 -1.50 -12.23 -21.24
N LYS A 77 -1.44 -12.94 -20.10
CA LYS A 77 -1.84 -14.36 -20.02
C LYS A 77 -3.35 -14.56 -19.87
N LEU A 78 -4.07 -13.59 -19.31
CA LEU A 78 -5.51 -13.70 -19.06
C LEU A 78 -6.38 -13.39 -20.28
N GLY A 79 -5.83 -12.74 -21.31
CA GLY A 79 -6.56 -12.36 -22.52
C GLY A 79 -7.72 -11.39 -22.24
N GLU A 80 -8.68 -11.28 -23.16
CA GLU A 80 -9.83 -10.36 -23.12
C GLU A 80 -10.94 -10.76 -22.12
N SER A 81 -10.56 -11.31 -20.96
CA SER A 81 -11.53 -11.66 -19.93
C SER A 81 -12.09 -10.41 -19.23
N LYS A 82 -13.39 -10.42 -18.91
CA LYS A 82 -14.01 -9.38 -18.06
C LYS A 82 -13.33 -9.36 -16.69
N LEU A 83 -12.47 -8.37 -16.49
CA LEU A 83 -11.62 -8.19 -15.32
C LEU A 83 -12.11 -7.01 -14.48
N ILE A 84 -12.25 -7.24 -13.19
CA ILE A 84 -12.40 -6.20 -12.18
C ILE A 84 -11.01 -5.90 -11.63
N LEU A 85 -10.67 -4.62 -11.53
CA LEU A 85 -9.44 -4.13 -10.91
C LEU A 85 -9.80 -3.34 -9.67
N ALA A 86 -9.12 -3.62 -8.57
CA ALA A 86 -9.26 -2.87 -7.32
C ALA A 86 -7.92 -2.84 -6.60
N GLY A 87 -7.69 -1.81 -5.78
CA GLY A 87 -6.47 -1.69 -5.01
C GLY A 87 -6.75 -1.30 -3.57
N HIS A 88 -5.85 -1.69 -2.66
CA HIS A 88 -5.93 -1.24 -1.27
C HIS A 88 -4.94 -0.10 -1.04
N SER A 89 -5.43 1.07 -0.61
CA SER A 89 -4.60 2.24 -0.32
C SER A 89 -3.69 2.61 -1.50
N VAL A 90 -2.36 2.50 -1.38
CA VAL A 90 -1.44 2.77 -2.49
C VAL A 90 -1.65 1.82 -3.69
N GLY A 91 -2.16 0.61 -3.46
CA GLY A 91 -2.49 -0.34 -4.52
C GLY A 91 -3.58 0.16 -5.48
N GLU A 92 -4.41 1.13 -5.07
CA GLU A 92 -5.40 1.80 -5.93
C GLU A 92 -4.71 2.42 -7.16
N ILE A 93 -3.50 2.97 -6.97
CA ILE A 93 -2.71 3.60 -8.03
C ILE A 93 -2.30 2.56 -9.07
N THR A 94 -1.86 1.37 -8.61
CA THR A 94 -1.57 0.23 -9.49
C THR A 94 -2.80 -0.18 -10.29
N ALA A 95 -3.95 -0.34 -9.61
CA ALA A 95 -5.20 -0.71 -10.26
C ALA A 95 -5.63 0.32 -11.32
N ALA A 96 -5.51 1.61 -11.01
CA ALA A 96 -5.81 2.70 -11.94
C ALA A 96 -4.91 2.68 -13.19
N ALA A 97 -3.60 2.41 -13.02
CA ALA A 97 -2.67 2.28 -14.13
C ALA A 97 -2.97 1.04 -15.00
N LEU A 98 -3.25 -0.11 -14.38
CA LEU A 98 -3.61 -1.33 -15.10
C LEU A 98 -4.92 -1.17 -15.87
N ALA A 99 -5.88 -0.44 -15.31
CA ALA A 99 -7.17 -0.11 -15.94
C ALA A 99 -7.06 0.94 -17.06
N GLY A 100 -5.91 1.62 -17.20
CA GLY A 100 -5.69 2.68 -18.18
C GLY A 100 -6.31 4.03 -17.81
N VAL A 101 -6.72 4.22 -16.55
CA VAL A 101 -7.19 5.52 -16.03
C VAL A 101 -6.02 6.50 -15.91
N LEU A 102 -4.86 5.99 -15.52
CA LEU A 102 -3.59 6.71 -15.52
C LEU A 102 -2.63 6.03 -16.50
N THR A 103 -1.79 6.83 -17.16
CA THR A 103 -0.57 6.26 -17.77
C THR A 103 0.32 5.70 -16.67
N GLU A 104 1.19 4.76 -17.00
CA GLU A 104 2.07 4.17 -16.00
C GLU A 104 3.07 5.21 -15.49
N GLU A 105 3.58 6.07 -16.36
CA GLU A 105 4.48 7.15 -16.01
C GLU A 105 3.79 8.18 -15.09
N ASP A 106 2.54 8.55 -15.35
CA ASP A 106 1.81 9.47 -14.47
C ASP A 106 1.47 8.82 -13.13
N ALA A 107 1.14 7.54 -13.11
CA ALA A 107 0.99 6.79 -11.87
C ALA A 107 2.28 6.80 -11.03
N MET A 108 3.45 6.64 -11.68
CA MET A 108 4.76 6.70 -11.02
C MET A 108 5.11 8.11 -10.51
N ARG A 109 4.82 9.17 -11.29
CA ARG A 109 4.99 10.56 -10.83
C ARG A 109 4.07 10.89 -9.66
N PHE A 110 2.80 10.46 -9.75
CA PHE A 110 1.81 10.68 -8.71
C PHE A 110 2.19 9.97 -7.41
N VAL A 111 2.52 8.68 -7.47
CA VAL A 111 2.92 7.93 -6.27
C VAL A 111 4.19 8.52 -5.65
N ARG A 112 5.13 9.06 -6.45
CA ARG A 112 6.30 9.75 -5.90
C ARG A 112 5.92 10.96 -5.06
N VAL A 113 5.02 11.82 -5.56
CA VAL A 113 4.53 13.00 -4.81
C VAL A 113 3.78 12.56 -3.55
N ARG A 114 2.88 11.58 -3.67
CA ARG A 114 2.13 11.03 -2.53
C ARG A 114 3.06 10.49 -1.45
N ALA A 115 4.00 9.64 -1.83
CA ALA A 115 4.90 8.93 -0.93
C ALA A 115 5.81 9.90 -0.16
N THR A 116 6.40 10.87 -0.87
CA THR A 116 7.26 11.88 -0.26
C THR A 116 6.48 12.81 0.67
N GLY A 117 5.29 13.28 0.27
CA GLY A 117 4.43 14.09 1.12
C GLY A 117 3.97 13.35 2.38
N MET A 118 3.60 12.08 2.25
CA MET A 118 3.24 11.24 3.41
C MET A 118 4.42 11.02 4.36
N ALA A 119 5.61 10.74 3.83
CA ALA A 119 6.82 10.56 4.65
C ALA A 119 7.18 11.86 5.40
N GLN A 120 7.11 13.01 4.73
CA GLN A 120 7.35 14.32 5.35
C GLN A 120 6.34 14.63 6.45
N ALA A 121 5.05 14.39 6.20
CA ALA A 121 4.00 14.60 7.20
C ALA A 121 4.18 13.70 8.44
N ALA A 122 4.54 12.43 8.22
CA ALA A 122 4.82 11.48 9.31
C ALA A 122 6.09 11.83 10.09
N ALA A 123 7.10 12.42 9.45
CA ALA A 123 8.31 12.91 10.12
C ALA A 123 8.05 14.17 10.96
N ALA A 124 7.11 15.02 10.55
CA ALA A 124 6.79 16.27 11.25
C ALA A 124 6.09 16.05 12.60
N SER A 125 5.36 14.94 12.77
CA SER A 125 4.69 14.61 14.03
C SER A 125 4.62 13.10 14.22
N PRO A 126 5.02 12.55 15.39
CA PRO A 126 4.95 11.12 15.65
C PRO A 126 3.51 10.57 15.59
N THR A 127 3.18 9.87 14.50
CA THR A 127 1.90 9.21 14.27
C THR A 127 2.07 7.70 14.09
N GLY A 128 0.99 6.95 14.25
CA GLY A 128 0.99 5.51 14.01
C GLY A 128 -0.38 4.98 13.62
N MET A 129 -0.46 3.66 13.52
CA MET A 129 -1.68 2.91 13.26
C MET A 129 -1.70 1.67 14.16
N ALA A 130 -2.89 1.30 14.62
CA ALA A 130 -3.13 0.08 15.39
C ALA A 130 -4.34 -0.66 14.81
N ALA A 131 -4.21 -1.98 14.65
CA ALA A 131 -5.33 -2.83 14.26
C ALA A 131 -6.18 -3.16 15.48
N VAL A 132 -7.47 -2.87 15.42
CA VAL A 132 -8.49 -3.31 16.36
C VAL A 132 -9.20 -4.52 15.74
N LEU A 133 -9.23 -5.64 16.45
CA LEU A 133 -9.77 -6.91 15.98
C LEU A 133 -11.07 -7.25 16.71
N GLY A 134 -12.15 -7.47 15.95
CA GLY A 134 -13.46 -7.85 16.49
C GLY A 134 -14.23 -6.67 17.08
N GLY A 135 -15.26 -6.98 17.88
CA GLY A 135 -16.21 -6.00 18.40
C GLY A 135 -17.32 -5.65 17.41
N VAL A 136 -18.31 -4.88 17.88
CA VAL A 136 -19.35 -4.32 17.02
C VAL A 136 -18.76 -3.10 16.31
N GLU A 137 -18.85 -3.05 14.99
CA GLU A 137 -18.19 -2.01 14.18
C GLU A 137 -18.53 -0.59 14.65
N GLN A 138 -19.80 -0.33 14.96
CA GLN A 138 -20.26 0.97 15.45
C GLN A 138 -19.58 1.35 16.77
N ASP A 139 -19.54 0.43 17.74
CA ASP A 139 -18.93 0.65 19.06
C ASP A 139 -17.42 0.88 18.94
N VAL A 140 -16.74 0.12 18.07
CA VAL A 140 -15.30 0.30 17.82
C VAL A 140 -15.03 1.66 17.19
N ARG A 141 -15.83 2.08 16.21
CA ARG A 141 -15.68 3.41 15.58
C ARG A 141 -15.91 4.53 16.59
N GLN A 142 -16.94 4.39 17.43
CA GLN A 142 -17.21 5.34 18.51
C GLN A 142 -16.04 5.44 19.49
N ALA A 143 -15.51 4.30 19.95
CA ALA A 143 -14.36 4.29 20.86
C ALA A 143 -13.09 4.91 20.24
N ILE A 144 -12.87 4.71 18.94
CA ILE A 144 -11.77 5.36 18.20
C ILE A 144 -11.95 6.89 18.19
N ASP A 145 -13.16 7.36 17.91
CA ASP A 145 -13.48 8.79 17.87
C ASP A 145 -13.35 9.44 19.27
N GLU A 146 -13.88 8.79 20.31
CA GLU A 146 -13.76 9.22 21.71
C GLU A 146 -12.29 9.29 22.19
N ALA A 147 -11.42 8.46 21.61
CA ALA A 147 -9.97 8.50 21.85
C ALA A 147 -9.24 9.61 21.06
N ALA A 148 -9.96 10.44 20.32
CA ALA A 148 -9.43 11.44 19.37
C ALA A 148 -8.48 10.81 18.34
N LEU A 149 -8.84 9.61 17.86
CA LEU A 149 -8.18 8.88 16.79
C LEU A 149 -9.11 8.80 15.56
N VAL A 150 -8.59 8.29 14.44
CA VAL A 150 -9.33 8.16 13.19
C VAL A 150 -9.45 6.68 12.82
N ALA A 151 -10.66 6.23 12.47
CA ALA A 151 -10.88 4.90 11.89
C ALA A 151 -10.45 4.90 10.41
N ALA A 152 -9.15 4.68 10.17
CA ALA A 152 -8.50 4.88 8.87
C ALA A 152 -8.78 3.77 7.85
N ASN A 153 -9.05 2.54 8.28
CA ASN A 153 -9.37 1.43 7.38
C ASN A 153 -10.41 0.48 7.99
N SER A 154 -11.22 -0.10 7.10
CA SER A 154 -12.07 -1.26 7.39
C SER A 154 -11.59 -2.41 6.50
N ASN A 155 -10.79 -3.33 7.07
CA ASN A 155 -10.09 -4.37 6.31
C ASN A 155 -10.91 -5.67 6.17
N GLY A 156 -12.15 -5.71 6.69
CA GLY A 156 -13.00 -6.89 6.71
C GLY A 156 -12.81 -7.76 7.96
N ALA A 157 -13.68 -8.76 8.15
CA ALA A 157 -13.69 -9.68 9.30
C ALA A 157 -13.66 -8.97 10.69
N GLY A 158 -14.28 -7.79 10.78
CA GLY A 158 -14.28 -6.99 12.02
C GLY A 158 -12.93 -6.32 12.34
N GLN A 159 -12.00 -6.22 11.38
CA GLN A 159 -10.76 -5.46 11.57
C GLN A 159 -10.94 -4.00 11.16
N ILE A 160 -10.72 -3.09 12.11
CA ILE A 160 -10.66 -1.64 11.88
C ILE A 160 -9.27 -1.13 12.26
N VAL A 161 -8.71 -0.23 11.47
CA VAL A 161 -7.43 0.43 11.80
C VAL A 161 -7.70 1.76 12.46
N ALA A 162 -7.24 1.94 13.69
CA ALA A 162 -7.18 3.23 14.36
C ALA A 162 -5.86 3.92 14.02
N ALA A 163 -5.91 5.18 13.58
CA ALA A 163 -4.74 5.97 13.21
C ALA A 163 -4.74 7.31 13.95
N GLY A 164 -3.55 7.82 14.27
CA GLY A 164 -3.42 9.13 14.92
C GLY A 164 -2.09 9.32 15.63
N PRO A 165 -1.98 10.33 16.51
CA PRO A 165 -0.78 10.58 17.30
C PRO A 165 -0.36 9.38 18.14
N LEU A 166 0.93 9.03 18.14
CA LEU A 166 1.43 7.85 18.89
C LEU A 166 1.11 7.92 20.39
N LYS A 167 1.10 9.13 20.97
CA LYS A 167 0.74 9.35 22.38
C LYS A 167 -0.70 8.93 22.71
N LEU A 168 -1.62 9.04 21.75
CA LEU A 168 -3.02 8.66 21.92
C LEU A 168 -3.20 7.16 21.67
N LEU A 169 -2.51 6.60 20.67
CA LEU A 169 -2.54 5.15 20.39
C LEU A 169 -1.95 4.29 21.52
N ARG A 170 -1.01 4.83 22.29
CA ARG A 170 -0.38 4.13 23.43
C ARG A 170 -1.19 4.21 24.72
N ARG A 171 -2.22 5.06 24.78
CA ARG A 171 -3.18 5.02 25.89
C ARG A 171 -3.97 3.72 25.71
N SER A 172 -3.96 2.85 26.73
CA SER A 172 -4.57 1.52 26.67
C SER A 172 -5.94 1.55 25.99
N PRO A 173 -6.28 0.56 25.13
CA PRO A 173 -7.64 0.40 24.68
C PRO A 173 -8.55 0.26 25.92
N PRO A 174 -9.78 0.79 25.89
CA PRO A 174 -10.72 0.62 27.00
C PRO A 174 -10.76 -0.86 27.37
N THR A 175 -10.52 -1.12 28.65
CA THR A 175 -10.54 -2.46 29.24
C THR A 175 -11.83 -3.16 28.87
N ARG A 176 -11.69 -4.27 28.12
CA ARG A 176 -12.63 -5.39 27.90
C ARG A 176 -14.12 -5.02 27.71
N PRO A 177 -14.79 -5.41 26.60
CA PRO A 177 -16.25 -5.32 26.54
C PRO A 177 -16.85 -6.12 27.72
N PRO A 178 -17.95 -5.64 28.33
CA PRO A 178 -18.60 -6.35 29.43
C PRO A 178 -18.95 -7.77 28.98
N GLU A 179 -18.68 -8.76 29.84
CA GLU A 179 -19.05 -10.14 29.55
C GLU A 179 -20.57 -10.24 29.30
N PRO A 180 -21.01 -11.05 28.33
CA PRO A 180 -22.43 -11.23 28.08
C PRO A 180 -23.10 -11.81 29.32
N VAL A 181 -24.21 -11.19 29.72
CA VAL A 181 -25.13 -11.68 30.77
C VAL A 181 -25.89 -12.90 30.27
#